data_AF-A0A662D2J5-F1
#
_entry.id   AF-A0A662D2J5-F1
#
_cell.length_a   1.000
_cell.length_b   1.000
_cell.length_c   1.000
_cell.angle_alpha   90.00
_cell.angle_beta   90.00
_cell.angle_gamma   90.00
#
_symmetry.space_group_name_H-M   'P 1'
#
loop_
_entity.id
_entity.type
_entity.pdbx_description
1 polymer ?
#
loop_
_entity_poly.entity_id
_entity_poly.type
_entity_poly.pdbx_seq_one_letter_code
_entity_poly.pdbx_strand_id
1 'polypeptide(L)'
;MAKTNGEYDSLIEETGEQSDQKIDVPSELPVLMLRDIVVFPYMVVPLFVGREKSMKAIDEALSRNRMILLVSQKKMEVEEPKREDIYPLGTVALIMRMLKLPDGRVRVLAQGLIRARIDELIED
;
A
#
# COMPACT_ATOMS: atom_id res chain seq x y z
N MET A 1 -21.92 0.62 19.03
CA MET A 1 -22.21 1.66 20.06
C MET A 1 -20.89 2.16 20.65
N ALA A 2 -20.39 3.39 20.44
CA ALA A 2 -20.85 4.54 19.63
C ALA A 2 -21.60 4.18 18.33
N LYS A 3 -22.50 5.06 17.85
CA LYS A 3 -23.51 4.68 16.84
C LYS A 3 -22.87 4.12 15.56
N THR A 4 -22.99 2.81 15.43
CA THR A 4 -22.68 1.99 14.26
C THR A 4 -23.94 1.18 14.00
N ASN A 5 -24.37 1.08 12.75
CA ASN A 5 -25.63 0.42 12.39
C ASN A 5 -25.58 -1.12 12.50
N GLY A 6 -24.41 -1.72 12.74
CA GLY A 6 -24.26 -3.15 13.02
C GLY A 6 -24.40 -4.09 11.80
N GLU A 7 -24.92 -3.57 10.68
CA GLU A 7 -25.18 -4.25 9.41
C GLU A 7 -23.91 -4.57 8.58
N TYR A 8 -22.89 -5.18 9.19
CA TYR A 8 -21.69 -5.63 8.46
C TYR A 8 -21.30 -7.10 8.70
N ASP A 9 -21.74 -7.72 9.80
CA ASP A 9 -21.38 -9.10 10.14
C ASP A 9 -22.09 -10.15 9.26
N SER A 10 -23.20 -9.79 8.61
CA SER A 10 -24.05 -10.70 7.82
C SER A 10 -23.91 -10.55 6.29
N LEU A 11 -22.88 -9.84 5.81
CA LEU A 11 -22.69 -9.54 4.37
C LEU A 11 -21.40 -10.12 3.77
N ILE A 12 -20.67 -10.96 4.49
CA ILE A 12 -19.38 -11.53 4.06
C ILE A 12 -19.45 -13.06 3.85
N GLU A 13 -20.58 -13.72 4.16
CA GLU A 13 -20.73 -15.19 3.94
C GLU A 13 -20.85 -15.60 2.46
N GLU A 14 -21.00 -14.67 1.51
CA GLU A 14 -21.06 -14.97 0.07
C GLU A 14 -20.13 -14.09 -0.80
N THR A 15 -18.82 -14.13 -0.55
CA THR A 15 -17.84 -13.81 -1.60
C THR A 15 -16.75 -14.88 -1.73
N GLY A 16 -17.15 -15.99 -2.35
CA GLY A 16 -16.33 -16.75 -3.30
C GLY A 16 -15.12 -17.51 -2.75
N GLU A 17 -15.11 -18.82 -3.00
CA GLU A 17 -13.89 -19.63 -3.03
C GLU A 17 -12.90 -19.06 -4.07
N GLN A 18 -12.04 -18.14 -3.66
CA GLN A 18 -10.82 -17.83 -4.40
C GLN A 18 -9.71 -18.70 -3.84
N SER A 19 -9.18 -19.58 -4.71
CA SER A 19 -8.16 -20.58 -4.39
C SER A 19 -7.09 -20.04 -3.45
N ASP A 20 -6.67 -20.89 -2.50
CA ASP A 20 -5.63 -20.67 -1.50
C ASP A 20 -4.22 -20.56 -2.13
N GLN A 21 -4.09 -19.67 -3.13
CA GLN A 21 -2.84 -19.27 -3.74
C GLN A 21 -2.08 -18.44 -2.72
N LYS A 22 -1.26 -19.15 -1.95
CA LYS A 22 -0.31 -18.59 -1.00
C LYS A 22 0.56 -17.54 -1.70
N ILE A 23 0.23 -16.26 -1.48
CA ILE A 23 0.97 -15.14 -2.05
C ILE A 23 2.35 -15.11 -1.37
N ASP A 24 3.39 -15.42 -2.14
CA ASP A 24 4.77 -15.41 -1.67
C ASP A 24 5.25 -13.95 -1.56
N VAL A 25 5.21 -13.41 -0.35
CA VAL A 25 5.63 -12.04 -0.05
C VAL A 25 7.07 -12.05 0.45
N PRO A 26 7.98 -11.28 -0.17
CA PRO A 26 9.35 -11.13 0.31
C PRO A 26 9.43 -10.63 1.75
N SER A 27 10.52 -10.98 2.43
CA SER A 27 10.89 -10.41 3.74
C SER A 27 11.15 -8.90 3.70
N GLU A 28 11.57 -8.39 2.53
CA GLU A 28 11.90 -6.98 2.30
C GLU A 28 11.10 -6.42 1.12
N LEU A 29 10.40 -5.30 1.34
CA LEU A 29 9.62 -4.60 0.34
C LEU A 29 9.92 -3.10 0.37
N PRO A 30 9.98 -2.43 -0.80
CA PRO A 30 9.96 -0.98 -0.86
C PRO A 30 8.68 -0.44 -0.22
N VAL A 31 8.78 0.69 0.49
CA VAL A 31 7.66 1.26 1.25
C VAL A 31 7.16 2.55 0.58
N LEU A 32 5.86 2.61 0.28
CA LEU A 32 5.19 3.83 -0.18
C LEU A 32 4.28 4.37 0.92
N MET A 33 4.68 5.51 1.49
CA MET A 33 3.95 6.17 2.56
C MET A 33 2.83 7.05 2.01
N LEU A 34 1.59 6.77 2.40
CA LEU A 34 0.37 7.42 1.94
C LEU A 34 -0.15 8.40 3.00
N ARG A 35 -0.65 9.57 2.57
CA ARG A 35 -1.23 10.58 3.47
C ARG A 35 -2.75 10.43 3.58
N ASP A 36 -3.44 10.56 2.45
CA ASP A 36 -4.88 10.81 2.42
C ASP A 36 -5.74 9.54 2.24
N ILE A 37 -5.12 8.36 2.21
CA ILE A 37 -5.79 7.10 1.90
C ILE A 37 -5.17 5.92 2.67
N VAL A 38 -6.04 4.98 3.04
CA VAL A 38 -5.70 3.62 3.49
C VAL A 38 -6.15 2.65 2.41
N VAL A 39 -5.25 1.80 1.91
CA VAL A 39 -5.57 0.79 0.89
C VAL A 39 -5.77 -0.55 1.59
N PHE A 40 -6.87 -1.23 1.29
CA PHE A 40 -7.18 -2.58 1.80
C PHE A 40 -6.87 -3.65 0.73
N PRO A 41 -6.74 -4.93 1.14
CA PRO A 41 -6.79 -6.07 0.22
C PRO A 41 -7.91 -5.95 -0.82
N TYR A 42 -7.66 -6.47 -2.02
CA TYR A 42 -8.53 -6.47 -3.20
C TYR A 42 -8.86 -5.10 -3.81
N MET A 43 -8.61 -3.98 -3.12
CA MET A 43 -8.81 -2.64 -3.70
C MET A 43 -7.83 -2.39 -4.87
N VAL A 44 -8.34 -1.90 -6.00
CA VAL A 44 -7.53 -1.37 -7.10
C VAL A 44 -7.63 0.16 -7.08
N VAL A 45 -6.51 0.84 -6.83
CA VAL A 45 -6.48 2.31 -6.65
C VAL A 45 -5.43 2.98 -7.53
N PRO A 46 -5.73 4.14 -8.14
CA PRO A 46 -4.73 4.99 -8.76
C PRO A 46 -4.03 5.84 -7.69
N LEU A 47 -2.70 5.82 -7.66
CA LEU A 47 -1.89 6.65 -6.77
C LEU A 47 -1.05 7.64 -7.60
N PHE A 48 -1.00 8.89 -7.16
CA PHE A 48 -0.17 9.95 -7.76
C PHE A 48 1.05 10.19 -6.88
N VAL A 49 2.24 10.12 -7.48
CA VAL A 49 3.52 10.15 -6.77
C VAL A 49 4.45 11.16 -7.44
N GLY A 50 5.03 12.05 -6.66
CA GLY A 50 5.92 13.12 -7.18
C GLY A 50 7.14 13.41 -6.31
N ARG A 51 7.38 12.62 -5.25
CA ARG A 51 8.53 12.78 -4.35
C ARG A 51 9.58 11.74 -4.68
N GLU A 52 10.85 12.14 -4.71
CA GLU A 52 11.94 11.28 -5.17
C GLU A 52 12.04 9.95 -4.40
N LYS A 53 11.97 9.98 -3.06
CA LYS A 53 11.98 8.75 -2.22
C LYS A 53 10.85 7.79 -2.61
N SER A 54 9.65 8.31 -2.87
CA SER A 54 8.49 7.53 -3.31
C SER A 54 8.60 7.03 -4.75
N MET A 55 9.25 7.78 -5.66
CA MET A 55 9.53 7.33 -7.02
C MET A 55 10.59 6.22 -7.04
N LYS A 56 11.65 6.34 -6.23
CA LYS A 56 12.66 5.28 -6.04
C LYS A 56 12.03 3.98 -5.57
N ALA A 57 11.16 4.02 -4.55
CA ALA A 57 10.46 2.83 -4.06
C ALA A 57 9.57 2.16 -5.14
N ILE A 58 8.99 2.94 -6.05
CA ILE A 58 8.21 2.41 -7.19
C ILE A 58 9.12 1.78 -8.24
N ASP A 59 10.21 2.45 -8.63
CA ASP A 59 11.16 1.93 -9.62
C ASP A 59 11.86 0.66 -9.10
N GLU A 60 12.12 0.58 -7.80
CA GLU A 60 12.64 -0.62 -7.12
C GLU A 60 11.62 -1.76 -7.07
N ALA A 61 10.37 -1.49 -6.70
CA ALA A 61 9.32 -2.50 -6.74
C ALA A 61 9.17 -3.05 -8.18
N LEU A 62 9.20 -2.17 -9.18
CA LEU A 62 9.11 -2.53 -10.60
C LEU A 62 10.31 -3.35 -11.12
N SER A 63 11.50 -3.22 -10.53
CA SER A 63 12.69 -4.01 -10.90
C SER A 63 12.75 -5.38 -10.21
N ARG A 64 12.05 -5.54 -9.08
CA ARG A 64 11.85 -6.80 -8.36
C ARG A 64 10.58 -7.52 -8.85
N ASN A 65 9.67 -7.88 -7.95
CA ASN A 65 8.44 -8.66 -8.20
C ASN A 65 7.17 -7.78 -8.30
N ARG A 66 7.32 -6.46 -8.40
CA ARG A 66 6.24 -5.46 -8.45
C ARG A 66 5.41 -5.34 -7.17
N MET A 67 5.79 -6.01 -6.08
CA MET A 67 5.17 -5.80 -4.78
C MET A 67 5.76 -4.55 -4.11
N ILE A 68 4.90 -3.78 -3.45
CA ILE A 68 5.24 -2.59 -2.68
C ILE A 68 4.40 -2.57 -1.41
N LEU A 69 4.96 -2.15 -0.28
CA LEU A 69 4.22 -2.03 0.97
C LEU A 69 3.61 -0.63 1.08
N LEU A 70 2.27 -0.56 1.02
CA LEU A 70 1.52 0.67 1.21
C LEU A 70 1.25 0.87 2.70
N VAL A 71 1.72 1.98 3.27
CA VAL A 71 1.52 2.31 4.69
C VAL A 71 1.02 3.74 4.85
N SER A 72 0.04 3.97 5.72
CA SER A 72 -0.45 5.33 5.97
C SER A 72 0.39 6.05 7.03
N GLN A 73 0.54 7.36 6.87
CA GLN A 73 1.16 8.25 7.85
C GLN A 73 0.16 8.54 8.99
N LYS A 74 0.66 8.70 10.22
CA LYS A 74 -0.12 9.16 11.39
C LYS A 74 -0.37 10.67 11.35
N LYS A 75 0.55 11.40 10.71
CA LYS A 75 0.61 12.86 10.59
C LYS A 75 0.85 13.21 9.13
N MET A 76 -0.06 13.95 8.51
CA MET A 76 0.00 14.29 7.09
C MET A 76 1.01 15.41 6.80
N GLU A 77 1.31 16.23 7.82
CA GLU A 77 2.21 17.37 7.77
C GLU A 77 3.70 16.98 7.74
N VAL A 78 4.05 15.75 8.13
CA VAL A 78 5.44 15.30 8.14
C VAL A 78 5.91 15.04 6.71
N GLU A 79 6.94 15.75 6.27
CA GLU A 79 7.51 15.54 4.95
C GLU A 79 8.26 14.21 4.88
N GLU A 80 9.42 14.05 5.51
CA GLU A 80 10.14 12.77 5.55
C GLU A 80 9.74 11.99 6.82
N PRO A 81 8.79 11.03 6.76
CA PRO A 81 8.22 10.41 7.94
C PRO A 81 9.08 9.24 8.39
N LYS A 82 9.35 9.16 9.69
CA LYS A 82 10.14 8.07 10.28
C LYS A 82 9.25 6.88 10.63
N ARG A 83 9.88 5.79 11.09
CA ARG A 83 9.19 4.58 11.59
C ARG A 83 8.10 4.89 12.62
N GLU A 84 8.31 5.91 13.45
CA GLU A 84 7.38 6.39 14.48
C GLU A 84 6.20 7.21 13.93
N ASP A 85 6.34 7.85 12.76
CA ASP A 85 5.31 8.67 12.11
C ASP A 85 4.34 7.85 11.24
N ILE A 86 4.63 6.56 11.00
CA ILE A 86 3.78 5.67 10.20
C ILE A 86 3.07 4.62 11.06
N TYR A 87 1.92 4.13 10.58
CA TYR A 87 1.24 3.00 11.22
C TYR A 87 2.06 1.71 11.07
N PRO A 88 2.04 0.80 12.07
CA PRO A 88 2.81 -0.45 12.02
C PRO A 88 2.19 -1.50 11.10
N LEU A 89 0.99 -1.26 10.57
CA LEU A 89 0.27 -2.16 9.68
C LEU A 89 0.01 -1.43 8.36
N GLY A 90 0.29 -2.10 7.26
CA GLY A 90 0.04 -1.65 5.90
C GLY A 90 -0.55 -2.77 5.04
N THR A 91 -0.61 -2.52 3.74
CA THR A 91 -1.10 -3.47 2.72
C THR A 91 -0.02 -3.68 1.68
N VAL A 92 0.40 -4.93 1.49
CA VAL A 92 1.22 -5.35 0.35
C VAL A 92 0.36 -5.18 -0.89
N ALA A 93 0.85 -4.45 -1.90
CA ALA A 93 0.13 -4.20 -3.13
C ALA A 93 0.99 -4.53 -4.35
N LEU A 94 0.34 -4.98 -5.43
CA LEU A 94 0.96 -5.20 -6.73
C LEU A 94 0.86 -3.93 -7.59
N ILE A 95 1.98 -3.44 -8.10
CA ILE A 95 2.00 -2.37 -9.11
C ILE A 95 1.60 -2.97 -10.47
N MET A 96 0.30 -2.85 -10.80
CA MET A 96 -0.26 -3.37 -12.04
C MET A 96 0.24 -2.60 -13.26
N ARG A 97 0.25 -1.27 -13.17
CA ARG A 97 0.65 -0.35 -14.25
C ARG A 97 1.30 0.91 -13.68
N MET A 98 2.19 1.50 -14.47
CA MET A 98 2.84 2.78 -14.18
C MET A 98 2.81 3.66 -15.43
N LEU A 99 2.59 4.97 -15.24
CA LEU A 99 2.63 5.99 -16.28
C LEU A 99 3.42 7.19 -15.76
N LYS A 100 4.54 7.54 -16.41
CA LYS A 100 5.22 8.81 -16.18
C LYS A 100 4.43 9.93 -16.86
N LEU A 101 4.17 11.01 -16.14
CA LEU A 101 3.45 12.19 -16.61
C LEU A 101 4.44 13.23 -17.16
N PRO A 102 4.00 14.16 -18.04
CA PRO A 102 4.90 15.15 -18.65
C PRO A 102 5.56 16.12 -17.65
N ASP A 103 5.01 16.25 -16.44
CA ASP A 103 5.51 17.08 -15.35
C ASP A 103 6.51 16.34 -14.43
N GLY A 104 6.96 15.14 -14.82
CA GLY A 104 7.89 14.32 -14.05
C GLY A 104 7.24 13.47 -12.95
N ARG A 105 5.97 13.69 -12.61
CA ARG A 105 5.25 12.84 -11.65
C ARG A 105 4.92 11.47 -12.25
N VAL A 106 4.59 10.52 -11.39
CA VAL A 106 4.19 9.16 -11.76
C VAL A 106 2.77 8.90 -11.29
N ARG A 107 1.94 8.32 -12.16
CA ARG A 107 0.66 7.71 -11.79
C ARG A 107 0.80 6.19 -11.85
N VAL A 108 0.64 5.52 -10.72
CA VAL A 108 0.60 4.04 -10.65
C VAL A 108 -0.83 3.56 -10.42
N LEU A 109 -1.13 2.37 -10.91
CA LEU A 109 -2.34 1.62 -10.57
C LEU A 109 -1.90 0.44 -9.70
N ALA A 110 -2.32 0.43 -8.43
CA ALA A 110 -1.92 -0.56 -7.45
C ALA A 110 -3.13 -1.40 -7.01
N GLN A 111 -2.93 -2.72 -6.89
CA GLN A 111 -3.93 -3.64 -6.33
C GLN A 111 -3.47 -4.10 -4.94
N GLY A 112 -4.24 -3.83 -3.89
CA GLY A 112 -4.00 -4.40 -2.57
C GLY A 112 -4.12 -5.92 -2.60
N LEU A 113 -3.14 -6.62 -2.04
CA LEU A 113 -3.10 -8.08 -1.97
C LEU A 113 -3.46 -8.57 -0.56
N ILE A 114 -2.60 -8.29 0.42
CA ILE A 114 -2.75 -8.74 1.82
C ILE A 114 -2.27 -7.66 2.79
N ARG A 115 -2.68 -7.76 4.06
CA ARG A 115 -2.14 -6.92 5.14
C ARG A 115 -0.78 -7.43 5.58
N ALA A 116 0.16 -6.54 5.88
CA ALA A 116 1.46 -6.87 6.47
C ALA A 116 1.84 -5.91 7.59
N ARG A 117 2.65 -6.39 8.53
CA ARG A 117 3.23 -5.59 9.62
C ARG A 117 4.64 -5.15 9.25
N ILE A 118 4.98 -3.92 9.58
CA ILE A 118 6.36 -3.41 9.51
C ILE A 118 7.02 -3.71 10.85
N ASP A 119 7.95 -4.65 10.89
CA ASP A 119 8.74 -4.90 12.09
C ASP A 119 9.93 -3.92 12.15
N GLU A 120 10.65 -3.76 11.03
CA GLU A 120 11.75 -2.80 10.85
C GLU A 120 11.51 -1.91 9.60
N LEU A 121 12.04 -0.68 9.62
CA LEU A 121 12.08 0.21 8.45
C LEU A 121 13.53 0.57 8.19
N ILE A 122 14.08 0.00 7.12
CA ILE A 122 15.44 0.28 6.66
C ILE A 122 15.41 1.58 5.85
N GLU A 123 16.36 2.48 6.09
CA GLU A 123 16.56 3.69 5.29
C GLU A 123 17.82 3.54 4.43
N ASP A 124 17.66 3.63 3.10
CA ASP A 124 18.72 3.81 2.10
C ASP A 124 19.08 5.30 1.91
#